data_AF-A0A355CC22-F1
#
_entry.id   AF-A0A355CC22-F1
#
_cell.length_a   1.000
_cell.length_b   1.000
_cell.length_c   1.000
_cell.angle_alpha   90.00
_cell.angle_beta   90.00
_cell.angle_gamma   90.00
#
_symmetry.space_group_name_H-M   'P 1'
#
loop_
_entity.id
_entity.type
_entity.pdbx_description
1 polymer ?
#
loop_
_entity_poly.entity_id
_entity_poly.type
_entity_poly.pdbx_seq_one_letter_code
_entity_poly.pdbx_strand_id
1 'polypeptide(L)' 'HVNNYIVNYFGIALAYGQFSGWRTTYVPGINGARIVQLTEGKREFDTWIRLLDGSVEYNVTFPAGLKGE' A
#
# COMPACT_ATOMS: atom_id res chain seq x y z
N HIS A 1 -8.59 -0.31 -10.30
CA HIS A 1 -8.81 0.27 -8.96
C HIS A 1 -7.53 0.96 -8.54
N VAL A 2 -7.57 2.28 -8.32
CA VAL A 2 -6.40 3.08 -7.92
C VAL A 2 -6.66 3.61 -6.53
N ASN A 3 -6.79 2.68 -5.60
CA ASN A 3 -7.23 2.95 -4.24
C ASN A 3 -6.01 2.76 -3.33
N ASN A 4 -5.13 3.74 -3.35
CA ASN A 4 -3.85 3.68 -2.65
C ASN A 4 -4.03 4.19 -1.22
N TYR A 5 -4.55 3.35 -0.33
CA TYR A 5 -4.74 3.73 1.08
C TYR A 5 -4.59 2.53 2.02
N ILE A 6 -4.40 2.84 3.29
CA ILE A 6 -4.41 1.88 4.39
C ILE A 6 -5.09 2.53 5.58
N VAL A 7 -5.96 1.79 6.28
CA VAL A 7 -6.63 2.25 7.50
C VAL A 7 -6.56 1.18 8.58
N ASN A 8 -6.53 1.63 9.83
CA ASN A 8 -6.70 0.76 10.99
C ASN A 8 -8.19 0.64 11.31
N TYR A 9 -8.76 -0.53 11.05
CA TYR A 9 -10.13 -0.84 11.42
C TYR A 9 -10.12 -1.84 12.58
N PHE A 10 -10.28 -1.34 13.81
CA PHE A 10 -10.30 -2.16 15.04
C PHE A 10 -9.09 -3.10 15.20
N GLY A 11 -7.89 -2.62 14.86
CA GLY A 11 -6.66 -3.41 14.94
C GLY A 11 -6.40 -4.30 13.72
N ILE A 12 -7.24 -4.20 12.69
CA ILE A 12 -7.08 -4.87 11.39
C ILE A 12 -6.64 -3.82 10.37
N ALA A 13 -5.53 -4.07 9.70
CA ALA A 13 -5.09 -3.24 8.59
C ALA A 13 -5.88 -3.57 7.32
N LEU A 14 -6.69 -2.62 6.84
CA LEU A 14 -7.32 -2.70 5.52
C LEU A 14 -6.41 -2.01 4.50
N ALA A 15 -5.52 -2.77 3.87
CA ALA A 15 -4.49 -2.25 2.97
C ALA A 15 -4.87 -2.42 1.50
N TYR A 16 -5.23 -1.32 0.83
CA TYR A 16 -5.54 -1.28 -0.59
C TYR A 16 -4.32 -0.80 -1.39
N GLY A 17 -4.16 -1.34 -2.59
CA GLY A 17 -2.94 -1.19 -3.39
C GLY A 17 -3.16 -0.67 -4.80
N GLN A 18 -2.03 -0.48 -5.46
CA GLN A 18 -1.96 0.00 -6.84
C GLN A 18 -2.53 -1.02 -7.82
N PHE A 19 -3.08 -0.53 -8.94
CA PHE A 19 -3.50 -1.41 -10.03
C PHE A 19 -2.29 -2.08 -10.71
N SER A 20 -2.43 -3.37 -11.06
CA SER A 20 -1.38 -4.15 -11.74
C SER A 20 -1.61 -4.35 -13.24
N GLY A 21 -2.77 -3.92 -13.76
CA GLY A 21 -3.18 -4.08 -15.15
C GLY A 21 -2.45 -3.20 -16.16
N TRP A 22 -2.83 -3.32 -17.44
CA TRP A 22 -2.20 -2.58 -18.56
C TRP A 22 -2.97 -1.31 -18.92
N ARG A 23 -2.43 -0.52 -19.87
CA ARG A 23 -2.97 0.77 -20.36
C ARG A 23 -4.43 0.76 -20.84
N THR A 24 -5.01 -0.41 -21.09
CA THR A 24 -6.44 -0.57 -21.45
C THR A 24 -7.36 -0.55 -20.22
N THR A 25 -6.79 -0.57 -19.01
CA THR A 25 -7.53 -0.47 -17.75
C THR A 25 -7.71 1.01 -17.42
N TYR A 26 -8.95 1.43 -17.15
CA TYR A 26 -9.47 2.78 -16.87
C TYR A 26 -8.66 3.69 -15.91
N VAL A 27 -7.39 3.96 -16.17
CA VAL A 27 -6.59 4.87 -15.36
C VAL A 27 -5.32 5.36 -16.05
N PRO A 28 -5.02 6.67 -15.97
CA PRO A 28 -3.81 7.27 -16.55
C PRO A 28 -2.54 7.08 -15.70
N GLY A 29 -2.50 6.14 -14.76
CA GLY A 29 -1.36 5.93 -13.85
C GLY A 29 -0.31 4.95 -14.36
N ILE A 30 0.79 4.82 -13.62
CA ILE A 30 1.76 3.72 -13.77
C ILE A 30 1.28 2.55 -12.91
N ASN A 31 1.27 1.34 -13.47
CA ASN A 31 0.88 0.14 -12.74
C ASN A 31 1.93 -0.22 -11.67
N GLY A 32 1.51 -0.98 -10.68
CA GLY A 32 2.36 -1.34 -9.56
C GLY A 32 1.68 -2.29 -8.59
N ALA A 33 2.26 -2.41 -7.41
CA ALA A 33 1.71 -3.24 -6.33
C ALA A 33 1.98 -2.60 -4.97
N ARG A 34 1.15 -2.94 -3.98
CA ARG A 34 1.48 -2.69 -2.58
C ARG A 34 2.35 -3.83 -2.07
N ILE A 35 3.47 -3.49 -1.45
CA ILE A 35 4.30 -4.43 -0.72
C ILE A 35 3.95 -4.35 0.76
N VAL A 36 3.86 -5.50 1.42
CA VAL A 36 3.66 -5.63 2.87
C VAL A 36 4.83 -6.44 3.41
N GLN A 37 5.69 -5.80 4.19
CA GLN A 37 6.87 -6.41 4.79
C GLN A 37 6.62 -6.66 6.28
N LEU A 38 6.54 -7.93 6.65
CA LEU A 38 6.35 -8.37 8.02
C LEU A 38 7.71 -8.50 8.73
N THR A 39 7.76 -8.14 10.01
CA THR A 39 8.90 -8.46 10.89
C THR A 39 8.49 -9.57 11.84
N GLU A 40 9.23 -10.68 11.81
CA GLU A 40 8.94 -11.83 12.67
C GLU A 40 8.92 -11.44 14.16
N GLY A 41 7.99 -12.01 14.91
CA GLY A 41 7.83 -11.76 16.34
C GLY A 41 7.24 -10.39 16.70
N LYS A 42 6.93 -9.54 15.71
CA LYS A 42 6.34 -8.22 15.93
C LYS A 42 4.95 -8.10 15.34
N ARG A 43 4.06 -7.43 16.06
CA ARG A 43 2.71 -7.07 15.58
C ARG A 43 2.71 -5.70 14.90
N GLU A 44 3.63 -5.54 13.95
CA GLU A 44 3.81 -4.35 13.13
C GLU A 44 4.29 -4.76 11.74
N PHE A 45 4.07 -3.91 10.74
CA PHE A 45 4.61 -4.14 9.41
C PHE A 45 4.84 -2.82 8.67
N ASP A 46 5.80 -2.83 7.76
CA ASP A 46 6.02 -1.73 6.83
C ASP A 46 5.30 -2.01 5.51
N THR A 47 4.75 -0.98 4.89
CA THR A 47 4.09 -1.12 3.61
C THR A 47 4.28 0.12 2.75
N TRP A 48 4.43 -0.10 1.45
CA TRP A 48 4.59 0.95 0.44
C TRP A 48 4.02 0.49 -0.88
N ILE A 49 3.90 1.40 -1.83
CA ILE A 49 3.59 1.10 -3.22
C ILE A 49 4.87 1.10 -4.03
N ARG A 50 5.07 0.05 -4.82
CA ARG A 50 6.13 -0.06 -5.81
C ARG A 50 5.53 0.04 -7.21
N LEU A 51 5.91 1.06 -7.96
CA LEU A 51 5.49 1.25 -9.34
C LEU A 51 6.42 0.52 -10.32
N LEU A 52 5.93 0.29 -11.54
CA LEU A 52 6.66 -0.44 -12.59
C LEU A 52 7.99 0.25 -12.99
N ASP A 53 8.04 1.57 -12.92
CA ASP A 53 9.25 2.35 -13.18
C ASP A 53 10.30 2.28 -12.04
N GLY A 54 10.00 1.55 -10.98
CA GLY A 54 10.86 1.37 -9.82
C GLY A 54 10.66 2.39 -8.72
N SER A 55 9.84 3.42 -8.93
CA SER A 55 9.53 4.41 -7.89
C SER A 55 8.75 3.80 -6.73
N VAL A 56 8.90 4.43 -5.56
CA VAL A 56 8.29 4.01 -4.30
C VAL A 56 7.47 5.15 -3.73
N GLU A 57 6.22 4.89 -3.41
CA GLU A 57 5.28 5.87 -2.85
C GLU A 57 4.59 5.33 -1.59
N TYR A 58 4.02 6.23 -0.78
CA TYR A 58 3.16 5.92 0.38
C TYR A 58 3.76 4.93 1.39
N ASN A 59 5.04 5.11 1.73
CA ASN A 59 5.69 4.31 2.76
C ASN A 59 5.10 4.64 4.15
N VAL A 60 4.64 3.62 4.86
CA VAL A 60 4.03 3.75 6.19
C VAL A 60 4.21 2.45 7.00
N THR A 61 4.42 2.61 8.31
CA THR A 61 4.44 1.50 9.26
C THR A 61 3.08 1.36 9.95
N PHE A 62 2.47 0.18 9.93
CA PHE A 62 1.26 -0.11 10.70
C PHE A 62 1.63 -0.67 12.09
N PRO A 63 0.97 -0.25 13.18
CA PRO A 63 -0.08 0.77 13.25
C PRO A 63 0.46 2.20 13.46
N ALA A 64 1.72 2.37 13.87
CA ALA A 64 2.25 3.63 14.41
C ALA A 64 2.30 4.80 13.40
N GLY A 65 2.49 4.51 12.12
CA GLY A 65 2.62 5.49 11.04
C GLY A 65 1.30 5.90 10.39
N LEU A 66 0.18 5.29 10.78
CA LEU A 66 -1.13 5.74 10.32
C LEU A 66 -1.48 7.05 11.02
N LYS A 67 -1.58 8.14 10.26
CA LYS A 67 -2.15 9.39 10.77
C LYS A 67 -3.62 9.14 11.08
N GLY A 68 -4.02 9.38 12.32
CA GLY A 68 -5.44 9.42 12.67
C GLY A 68 -6.12 10.54 11.88
N GLU A 69 -7.29 10.22 11.30
CA GLU A 69 -8.24 11.25 10.85
C GLU A 69 -8.79 12.03 12.05
#